data_AF-A0A4Y8DAZ6-F1
#
_entry.id   AF-A0A4Y8DAZ6-F1
#
_cell.length_a   1.000
_cell.length_b   1.000
_cell.length_c   1.000
_cell.angle_alpha   90.00
_cell.angle_beta   90.00
_cell.angle_gamma   90.00
#
_symmetry.space_group_name_H-M   'P 1'
#
loop_
_entity.id
_entity.type
_entity.pdbx_description
1 polymer ?
#
loop_
_entity_poly.entity_id
_entity_poly.type
_entity_poly.pdbx_seq_one_letter_code
_entity_poly.pdbx_strand_id
1 'polypeptide(L)'
;MADTPICHICKEIMSRKKFFSPTSLEVEQCLLCNRPFCVRHKEKKETKGVCEINHERYYLNHRDNQSKGKIFRNMEHRNIEMDPSNAELGIIEKVLMEREEIKKKREEEKRIIKEATKGEGEGTSEAIAKREKNLQAEEYY
;
A
#
# COMPACT_ATOMS: atom_id res chain seq x y z
N MET A 1 -7.66 -25.50 -0.56
CA MET A 1 -6.47 -25.48 0.32
C MET A 1 -6.46 -24.11 0.97
N ALA A 2 -6.55 -24.02 2.30
CA ALA A 2 -6.48 -22.72 2.96
C ALA A 2 -5.04 -22.21 2.80
N ASP A 3 -4.86 -21.11 2.07
CA ASP A 3 -3.57 -20.45 1.94
C ASP A 3 -3.08 -20.06 3.34
N THR A 4 -2.06 -20.76 3.83
CA THR A 4 -1.44 -20.42 5.12
C THR A 4 -0.93 -18.98 5.01
N PRO A 5 -1.31 -18.07 5.90
CA PRO A 5 -0.93 -16.67 5.76
C PRO A 5 0.60 -16.53 5.93
N ILE A 6 1.28 -16.09 4.87
CA ILE A 6 2.74 -15.88 4.84
C ILE A 6 3.04 -14.42 5.16
N CYS A 7 4.06 -14.17 5.99
CA CYS A 7 4.56 -12.82 6.25
C CYS A 7 4.89 -12.09 4.93
N HIS A 8 4.31 -10.90 4.74
CA HIS A 8 4.45 -10.16 3.49
C HIS A 8 5.91 -9.74 3.21
N ILE A 9 6.71 -9.51 4.26
CA ILE A 9 8.14 -9.16 4.15
C ILE A 9 8.95 -10.39 3.77
N CYS A 10 8.70 -11.54 4.40
CA CYS A 10 9.28 -12.82 3.97
C CYS A 10 8.94 -13.11 2.50
N LYS A 11 7.70 -12.87 2.08
CA LYS A 11 7.25 -13.07 0.70
C LYS A 11 8.04 -12.21 -0.29
N GLU A 12 8.28 -10.95 0.06
CA GLU A 12 9.09 -10.03 -0.75
C GLU A 12 10.58 -10.38 -0.74
N ILE A 13 11.11 -10.92 0.36
CA ILE A 13 12.48 -11.43 0.40
C ILE A 13 12.60 -12.69 -0.47
N MET A 14 11.63 -13.61 -0.40
CA MET A 14 11.59 -14.83 -1.22
C MET A 14 11.57 -14.52 -2.71
N SER A 15 10.82 -13.49 -3.14
CA SER A 15 10.79 -13.10 -4.55
C SER A 15 12.15 -12.61 -5.06
N ARG A 16 13.01 -12.10 -4.16
CA ARG A 16 14.35 -11.61 -4.48
C ARG A 16 15.46 -12.65 -4.24
N LYS A 17 15.27 -13.58 -3.31
CA LYS A 17 16.28 -14.56 -2.89
C LYS A 17 15.76 -15.99 -3.02
N LYS A 18 16.26 -16.73 -4.02
CA LYS A 18 15.86 -18.11 -4.35
C LYS A 18 16.00 -19.13 -3.21
N PHE A 19 16.86 -18.89 -2.21
CA PHE A 19 17.12 -19.83 -1.10
C PHE A 19 16.63 -19.33 0.27
N PHE A 20 15.72 -18.36 0.31
CA PHE A 20 15.15 -17.88 1.56
C PHE A 20 13.95 -18.72 1.97
N SER A 21 14.01 -19.34 3.15
CA SER A 21 12.87 -20.03 3.77
C SER A 21 12.30 -19.19 4.94
N PRO A 22 10.99 -18.89 4.95
CA PRO A 22 10.37 -18.23 6.08
C PRO A 22 10.44 -19.14 7.30
N THR A 23 11.13 -18.68 8.35
CA THR A 23 11.44 -19.51 9.53
C THR A 23 10.29 -19.59 10.54
N SER A 24 9.32 -18.68 10.45
CA SER A 24 8.25 -18.54 11.44
C SER A 24 6.89 -18.84 10.82
N LEU A 25 6.18 -19.81 11.40
CA LEU A 25 4.81 -20.18 11.01
C LEU A 25 3.76 -19.24 11.63
N GLU A 26 4.11 -18.58 12.74
CA GLU A 26 3.21 -17.65 13.41
C GLU A 26 3.29 -16.26 12.76
N VAL A 27 2.13 -15.79 12.31
CA VAL A 27 1.95 -14.45 11.75
C VAL A 27 0.89 -13.68 12.53
N GLU A 28 1.16 -12.39 12.70
CA GLU A 28 0.23 -11.39 13.24
C GLU A 28 -0.27 -10.50 12.10
N GLN A 29 -1.41 -9.84 12.30
CA GLN A 29 -1.95 -8.88 11.35
C GLN A 29 -1.46 -7.46 11.70
N CYS A 30 -0.82 -6.76 10.77
CA CYS A 30 -0.34 -5.40 11.04
C CYS A 30 -1.51 -4.42 11.20
N LEU A 31 -1.56 -3.69 12.31
CA LEU A 31 -2.61 -2.72 12.61
C LEU A 31 -2.63 -1.52 11.65
N LEU A 32 -1.49 -1.19 11.04
CA LEU A 32 -1.35 -0.01 10.17
C LEU A 32 -1.52 -0.30 8.68
N CYS A 33 -1.15 -1.49 8.20
CA CYS A 33 -1.26 -1.82 6.77
C CYS A 33 -2.12 -3.06 6.46
N ASN A 34 -2.67 -3.71 7.50
CA ASN A 34 -3.54 -4.89 7.39
C ASN A 34 -2.91 -6.05 6.58
N ARG A 35 -1.58 -6.19 6.67
CA ARG A 35 -0.83 -7.30 6.03
C ARG A 35 -0.31 -8.25 7.10
N PRO A 36 -0.28 -9.57 6.84
CA PRO A 36 0.30 -10.55 7.75
C PRO A 36 1.81 -10.36 7.85
N PHE A 37 2.37 -10.39 9.05
CA PHE A 37 3.80 -10.30 9.31
C PHE A 37 4.20 -11.27 10.43
N CYS A 38 5.46 -11.71 10.44
CA CYS A 38 5.93 -12.61 11.49
C CYS A 38 6.70 -11.87 12.58
N VAL A 39 6.93 -12.54 13.71
CA VAL A 39 7.66 -12.01 14.87
C VAL A 39 9.03 -11.42 14.51
N ARG A 40 9.73 -12.01 13.52
CA ARG A 40 11.04 -11.51 13.06
C ARG A 40 10.99 -10.14 12.41
N HIS A 41 9.85 -9.81 11.81
CA HIS A 41 9.61 -8.56 11.10
C HIS A 41 8.58 -7.69 11.84
N LYS A 42 8.50 -7.86 13.16
CA LYS A 42 7.74 -7.02 14.06
C LYS A 42 8.53 -5.74 14.33
N GLU A 43 7.86 -4.61 14.40
CA GLU A 43 8.50 -3.36 14.78
C GLU A 43 9.09 -3.50 16.20
N LYS A 44 10.36 -3.09 16.35
CA LYS A 44 11.10 -3.25 17.61
C LYS A 44 10.72 -2.24 18.68
N LYS A 45 10.08 -1.13 18.28
CA LYS A 45 9.56 -0.13 19.21
C LYS A 45 8.33 -0.70 19.93
N GLU A 46 7.90 -0.07 21.02
CA GLU A 46 6.78 -0.54 21.86
C GLU A 46 5.40 -0.55 21.14
N THR A 47 5.36 -0.35 19.83
CA THR A 47 4.18 -0.46 18.97
C THR A 47 3.82 -1.93 18.74
N LYS A 48 3.10 -2.53 19.68
CA LYS A 48 2.55 -3.90 19.54
C LYS A 48 1.68 -3.99 18.27
N GLY A 49 1.84 -5.08 17.51
CA GLY A 49 1.00 -5.40 16.35
C GLY A 49 1.33 -4.62 15.08
N VAL A 50 2.51 -4.02 14.96
CA VAL A 50 2.97 -3.30 13.77
C VAL A 50 4.16 -4.02 13.13
N CYS A 51 4.17 -4.16 11.80
CA CYS A 51 5.31 -4.71 11.08
C CYS A 51 6.45 -3.69 10.94
N GLU A 52 7.66 -4.13 10.66
CA GLU A 52 8.85 -3.26 10.67
C GLU A 52 9.01 -2.34 9.44
N ILE A 53 8.06 -2.33 8.50
CA ILE A 53 8.16 -1.43 7.34
C ILE A 53 8.02 0.03 7.77
N ASN A 54 8.60 0.93 6.97
CA ASN A 54 8.36 2.35 7.14
C ASN A 54 6.94 2.70 6.68
N HIS A 55 6.01 2.77 7.64
CA HIS A 55 4.59 3.03 7.38
C HIS A 55 4.31 4.44 6.87
N GLU A 56 5.10 5.43 7.26
CA GLU A 56 5.00 6.79 6.75
C GLU A 56 5.28 6.82 5.23
N ARG A 57 6.41 6.25 4.81
CA ARG A 57 6.77 6.14 3.39
C ARG A 57 5.78 5.26 2.63
N TYR A 58 5.37 4.14 3.23
CA TYR A 58 4.42 3.23 2.61
C TYR A 58 3.07 3.92 2.36
N TYR A 59 2.60 4.72 3.32
CA TYR A 59 1.36 5.49 3.21
C TYR A 59 1.41 6.51 2.08
N LEU A 60 2.49 7.29 1.97
CA LEU A 60 2.68 8.29 0.90
C LEU A 60 2.68 7.66 -0.50
N ASN A 61 3.25 6.46 -0.63
CA ASN A 61 3.35 5.75 -1.91
C ASN A 61 2.06 5.03 -2.32
N HIS A 62 1.09 4.85 -1.41
CA HIS A 62 -0.12 4.06 -1.65
C HIS A 62 -1.40 4.90 -1.48
N ARG A 63 -1.50 5.99 -2.25
CA ARG A 63 -2.61 6.95 -2.24
C ARG A 63 -3.99 6.30 -2.40
N ASP A 64 -4.08 5.20 -3.14
CA ASP A 64 -5.33 4.44 -3.29
C ASP A 64 -5.78 3.71 -2.03
N ASN A 65 -4.84 3.20 -1.25
CA ASN A 65 -5.17 2.54 0.01
C ASN A 65 -5.44 3.58 1.11
N GLN A 66 -4.76 4.72 1.03
CA GLN A 66 -5.01 5.88 1.88
C GLN A 66 -6.44 6.41 1.72
N SER A 67 -6.89 6.72 0.49
CA SER A 67 -8.24 7.26 0.24
C SER A 67 -9.36 6.32 0.76
N LYS A 68 -9.11 5.01 0.70
CA LYS A 68 -10.01 3.95 1.19
C LYS A 68 -9.94 3.72 2.71
N GLY A 69 -9.03 4.37 3.44
CA GLY A 69 -8.84 4.15 4.88
C GLY A 69 -8.36 2.74 5.21
N LYS A 70 -7.63 2.10 4.28
CA LYS A 70 -7.12 0.73 4.47
C LYS A 70 -5.77 0.69 5.16
N ILE A 71 -5.03 1.79 5.09
CA ILE A 71 -3.68 1.93 5.64
C ILE A 71 -3.56 3.24 6.42
N PHE A 72 -2.69 3.25 7.43
CA PHE A 72 -2.47 4.37 8.33
C PHE A 72 -0.97 4.69 8.43
N ARG A 73 -0.62 5.97 8.63
CA ARG A 73 0.78 6.42 8.77
C ARG A 73 1.43 5.92 10.05
N ASN A 74 0.68 6.00 11.15
CA ASN A 74 1.11 5.67 12.50
C ASN A 74 -0.12 5.29 13.35
N MET A 75 0.12 4.88 14.59
CA MET A 75 -0.95 4.47 15.51
C MET A 75 -1.90 5.61 15.86
N GLU A 76 -1.42 6.84 15.96
CA GLU A 76 -2.25 8.02 16.23
C GLU A 76 -3.30 8.23 15.12
N HIS A 77 -2.85 8.25 13.86
CA HIS A 77 -3.73 8.36 12.68
C HIS A 77 -4.76 7.23 12.63
N ARG A 78 -4.36 6.00 12.98
CA ARG A 78 -5.28 4.86 13.10
C ARG A 78 -6.30 5.07 14.21
N ASN A 79 -5.87 5.50 15.39
CA ASN A 79 -6.76 5.67 16.53
C ASN A 79 -7.80 6.75 16.26
N ILE A 80 -7.40 7.88 15.66
CA ILE A 80 -8.33 8.96 15.26
C ILE A 80 -9.38 8.44 14.26
N GLU A 81 -8.98 7.68 13.24
CA GLU A 81 -9.93 7.17 12.24
C GLU A 81 -10.84 6.04 12.77
N MET A 82 -10.39 5.26 13.76
CA MET A 82 -11.13 4.10 14.27
C MET A 82 -11.97 4.41 15.51
N ASP A 83 -11.47 5.25 16.41
CA ASP A 83 -12.15 5.70 17.62
C ASP A 83 -11.73 7.15 17.94
N PRO A 84 -12.43 8.14 17.34
CA PRO A 84 -12.12 9.54 17.56
C PRO A 84 -12.47 10.03 18.97
N SER A 85 -13.10 9.21 19.82
CA SER A 85 -13.66 9.62 21.12
C SER A 85 -12.62 10.18 22.09
N ASN A 86 -11.34 9.85 21.90
CA ASN A 86 -10.22 10.34 22.70
C ASN A 86 -9.39 11.45 22.03
N ALA A 87 -9.76 11.89 20.82
CA ALA A 87 -9.02 12.89 20.06
C ALA A 87 -9.66 14.29 20.17
N GLU A 88 -8.84 15.33 20.16
CA GLU A 88 -9.34 16.70 20.10
C GLU A 88 -10.08 16.96 18.77
N LEU A 89 -11.22 17.66 18.83
CA LEU A 89 -12.09 17.93 17.67
C LEU A 89 -11.32 18.52 16.47
N GLY A 90 -10.37 19.43 16.72
CA GLY A 90 -9.56 20.05 15.66
C GLY A 90 -8.62 19.07 14.95
N ILE A 91 -8.17 18.01 15.63
CA ILE A 91 -7.32 16.96 15.05
C ILE A 91 -8.18 16.03 14.18
N ILE A 92 -9.37 15.67 14.65
CA ILE A 92 -10.33 14.86 13.90
C ILE A 92 -10.71 15.57 12.60
N GLU A 93 -11.08 16.84 12.69
CA GLU A 93 -11.46 17.66 11.52
C GLU A 93 -10.32 17.71 10.49
N LYS A 94 -9.08 17.91 10.94
CA LYS A 94 -7.90 17.93 10.08
C LYS A 94 -7.70 16.61 9.33
N VAL A 95 -7.81 15.46 10.01
CA VAL A 95 -7.64 14.14 9.40
C VAL A 95 -8.75 13.84 8.39
N LEU A 96 -10.00 14.20 8.71
CA LEU A 96 -11.13 14.02 7.81
C LEU A 96 -11.01 14.91 6.57
N MET A 97 -10.65 16.20 6.73
CA MET A 97 -10.41 17.12 5.63
C MET A 97 -9.30 16.62 4.71
N GLU A 98 -8.17 16.17 5.26
CA GLU A 98 -7.07 15.63 4.46
C GLU A 98 -7.54 14.43 3.62
N ARG A 99 -8.31 13.51 4.21
CA ARG A 99 -8.87 12.34 3.51
C ARG A 99 -9.82 12.74 2.38
N GLU A 100 -10.65 13.77 2.57
CA GLU A 100 -11.53 14.30 1.52
C GLU A 100 -10.76 14.95 0.39
N GLU A 101 -9.72 15.75 0.70
CA GLU A 101 -8.86 16.35 -0.32
C GLU A 101 -8.18 15.29 -1.19
N ILE A 102 -7.70 14.21 -0.57
CA ILE A 102 -7.09 13.10 -1.29
C ILE A 102 -8.11 12.39 -2.19
N LYS A 103 -9.34 12.19 -1.71
CA LYS A 103 -10.42 11.63 -2.53
C LYS A 103 -10.72 12.51 -3.74
N LYS A 104 -10.89 13.83 -3.54
CA LYS A 104 -11.12 14.80 -4.62
C LYS A 104 -10.00 14.80 -5.65
N LYS A 105 -8.74 14.85 -5.20
CA LYS A 105 -7.56 14.77 -6.09
C LYS A 105 -7.54 13.48 -6.92
N ARG A 106 -7.93 12.35 -6.34
CA ARG A 106 -8.01 11.06 -7.08
C ARG A 106 -9.16 11.01 -8.07
N GLU A 107 -10.32 11.57 -7.74
CA GLU A 107 -11.45 11.66 -8.66
C GLU A 107 -11.10 12.52 -9.87
N GLU A 108 -10.41 13.64 -9.65
CA GLU A 108 -9.94 14.51 -10.72
C GLU A 108 -8.88 13.84 -11.60
N GLU A 109 -7.88 13.20 -10.99
CA GLU A 109 -6.86 12.42 -11.72
C GLU A 109 -7.50 11.34 -12.62
N LYS A 110 -8.54 10.66 -12.11
CA LYS A 110 -9.30 9.67 -12.91
C LYS A 110 -10.07 10.31 -14.06
N ARG A 111 -10.62 11.51 -13.88
CA ARG A 111 -11.30 12.25 -14.96
C ARG A 111 -10.31 12.61 -16.07
N ILE A 112 -9.15 13.15 -15.70
CA ILE A 112 -8.07 13.50 -16.64
C ILE A 112 -7.61 12.26 -17.42
N ILE A 113 -7.36 11.13 -16.74
CA ILE A 113 -6.94 9.87 -17.41
C ILE A 113 -8.04 9.36 -18.37
N LYS A 114 -9.31 9.46 -17.97
CA LYS A 114 -10.44 9.02 -18.80
C LYS A 114 -10.64 9.90 -20.03
N GLU A 115 -10.35 11.19 -19.93
CA GLU A 115 -10.36 12.12 -21.06
C GLU A 115 -9.18 11.89 -21.99
N ALA A 116 -7.98 11.68 -21.45
CA ALA A 116 -6.78 11.35 -22.22
C ALA A 116 -6.95 10.03 -23.02
N THR A 117 -7.56 9.01 -22.43
CA THR A 117 -7.77 7.70 -23.09
C THR A 117 -8.95 7.67 -24.07
N LYS A 118 -9.82 8.69 -24.05
CA LYS A 118 -10.89 8.86 -25.07
C LYS A 118 -10.40 9.51 -26.36
N GLY A 119 -9.22 10.14 -26.36
CA GLY A 119 -8.64 10.80 -27.52
C GLY A 119 -7.88 9.88 -28.49
N GLU A 120 -7.60 8.64 -28.09
CA GLU A 120 -6.88 7.65 -28.92
C GLU A 120 -7.86 6.66 -29.57
N GLY A 121 -8.67 7.17 -30.50
CA GLY A 121 -9.28 6.35 -31.55
C GLY A 121 -8.38 6.40 -32.79
N GLU A 122 -7.97 5.22 -33.27
CA GLU A 122 -7.27 4.95 -34.55
C GLU A 122 -5.72 5.12 -34.55
N GLY A 123 -5.00 4.03 -34.27
CA GLY A 123 -3.52 3.98 -34.37
C GLY A 123 -2.89 2.62 -34.08
N THR A 124 -3.13 1.66 -34.98
CA THR A 124 -2.45 0.37 -35.23
C THR A 124 -1.91 -0.47 -34.05
N SER A 125 -2.47 -1.67 -33.94
CA SER A 125 -2.06 -2.82 -33.10
C SER A 125 -0.58 -3.25 -33.20
N GLU A 126 0.21 -2.70 -34.12
CA GLU A 126 1.63 -2.98 -34.28
C GLU A 126 2.56 -2.18 -33.35
N ALA A 127 2.12 -1.03 -32.84
CA ALA A 127 2.96 -0.20 -31.96
C ALA A 127 3.04 -0.76 -30.52
N ILE A 128 1.95 -1.39 -30.05
CA ILE A 128 1.87 -1.99 -28.71
C ILE A 128 2.74 -3.25 -28.64
N ALA A 129 2.74 -4.09 -29.69
CA ALA A 129 3.52 -5.33 -29.73
C ALA A 129 5.06 -5.10 -29.77
N LYS A 130 5.53 -3.96 -30.28
CA LYS A 130 6.97 -3.61 -30.24
C LYS A 130 7.43 -3.04 -28.90
N ARG A 131 6.53 -2.43 -28.11
CA ARG A 131 6.88 -1.84 -26.80
C ARG A 131 6.97 -2.90 -25.70
N GLU A 132 6.15 -3.95 -25.76
CA GLU A 132 6.21 -5.06 -24.80
C GLU A 132 7.48 -5.93 -24.94
N LYS A 133 8.06 -6.04 -26.14
CA LYS A 133 9.34 -6.75 -26.34
C LYS A 133 10.56 -5.98 -25.80
N ASN A 134 10.52 -4.65 -25.75
CA ASN A 134 11.64 -3.87 -25.20
C ASN A 134 11.60 -3.75 -23.67
N LEU A 135 10.43 -3.75 -23.04
CA LEU A 135 10.32 -3.71 -21.58
C LEU A 135 10.79 -5.01 -20.90
N GLN A 136 10.76 -6.16 -21.60
CA GLN A 136 11.33 -7.41 -21.09
C GLN A 136 12.86 -7.50 -21.23
N ALA A 137 13.50 -6.57 -21.97
CA ALA A 137 14.96 -6.57 -22.16
C ALA A 137 15.70 -5.63 -21.19
N GLU A 138 15.03 -4.65 -20.58
CA GLU A 138 15.66 -3.65 -19.69
C GLU A 138 15.51 -3.96 -18.18
N GLU A 139 14.78 -5.02 -17.79
CA GLU A 139 14.75 -5.53 -16.40
C GLU A 139 15.95 -6.45 -16.04
N TYR A 140 16.97 -6.50 -16.90
CA TYR A 140 18.20 -7.27 -16.70
C TYR A 140 19.46 -6.41 -16.88
N TYR A 141 19.55 -5.28 -16.18
CA TYR A 141 20.83 -4.63 -15.85
C TYR A 141 20.79 -3.97 -14.47
#